data_AF-A0A259JYL8-F1
#
_entry.id   AF-A0A259JYL8-F1
#
_cell.length_a   1.000
_cell.length_b   1.000
_cell.length_c   1.000
_cell.angle_alpha   90.00
_cell.angle_beta   90.00
_cell.angle_gamma   90.00
#
_symmetry.space_group_name_H-M   'P 1'
#
loop_
_entity.id
_entity.type
_entity.pdbx_description
1 polymer ?
#
loop_
_entity_poly.entity_id
_entity_poly.type
_entity_poly.pdbx_seq_one_letter_code
_entity_poly.pdbx_strand_id
1 'polypeptide(L)'
;MDFQIASILAQDGAVNGAIYALIALALVLTFSVTRVIFVPQGEFVTYGALTLALLQTGRVPATFWLLLAMTGWAAAAMVAAWMATPAR
;
A
#
# COMPACT_ATOMS: atom_id res chain seq x y z
N MET A 1 -26.21 20.98 -19.95
CA MET A 1 -25.19 20.59 -18.94
C MET A 1 -24.52 21.87 -18.50
N ASP A 2 -24.46 22.14 -17.20
CA ASP A 2 -23.76 23.30 -16.69
C ASP A 2 -22.24 23.05 -16.73
N PHE A 3 -21.45 24.08 -17.03
CA PHE A 3 -19.99 24.03 -17.09
C PHE A 3 -19.40 23.51 -15.77
N GLN A 4 -20.03 23.85 -14.64
CA GLN A 4 -19.65 23.36 -13.32
C GLN A 4 -19.75 21.83 -13.23
N ILE A 5 -20.86 21.22 -13.67
CA ILE A 5 -21.05 19.76 -13.63
C ILE A 5 -20.05 19.08 -14.56
N ALA A 6 -19.87 19.61 -15.77
CA ALA A 6 -18.90 19.07 -16.72
C ALA A 6 -17.47 19.09 -16.16
N SER A 7 -17.07 20.16 -15.45
CA SER A 7 -15.74 20.28 -14.85
C SER A 7 -15.49 19.27 -13.72
N ILE A 8 -16.47 19.06 -12.84
CA ILE A 8 -16.37 18.09 -11.74
C ILE A 8 -16.25 16.67 -12.30
N LEU A 9 -17.07 16.33 -13.29
CA LEU A 9 -17.07 15.00 -13.90
C LEU A 9 -15.76 14.74 -14.68
N ALA A 10 -15.23 15.75 -15.38
CA ALA A 10 -13.97 15.65 -16.09
C ALA A 10 -12.79 15.41 -15.12
N GLN A 11 -12.77 16.14 -13.99
CA GLN A 11 -11.74 15.95 -12.96
C GLN A 11 -11.83 14.56 -12.32
N ASP A 12 -13.04 14.14 -11.92
CA ASP A 12 -13.25 12.82 -11.32
C ASP A 12 -12.87 11.69 -12.28
N GLY A 13 -13.30 11.79 -13.54
CA GLY A 13 -12.94 10.85 -14.59
C GLY A 13 -11.44 10.79 -14.84
N ALA A 14 -10.75 11.94 -14.88
CA ALA A 14 -9.30 11.98 -15.06
C ALA A 14 -8.55 11.37 -13.88
N VAL A 15 -8.94 11.69 -12.64
CA VAL A 15 -8.30 11.17 -11.42
C VAL A 15 -8.51 9.66 -11.29
N ASN A 16 -9.76 9.19 -11.38
CA ASN A 16 -10.06 7.76 -11.28
C ASN A 16 -9.46 6.99 -12.45
N GLY A 17 -9.52 7.53 -13.67
CA GLY A 17 -8.90 6.96 -14.85
C GLY A 17 -7.38 6.79 -14.70
N ALA A 18 -6.69 7.80 -14.17
CA ALA A 18 -5.27 7.72 -13.87
C ALA A 18 -4.96 6.64 -12.82
N ILE A 19 -5.75 6.55 -11.74
CA ILE A 19 -5.57 5.51 -10.71
C ILE A 19 -5.69 4.11 -11.32
N TYR A 20 -6.75 3.82 -12.08
CA TYR A 20 -6.94 2.51 -12.69
C TYR A 20 -5.89 2.20 -13.77
N ALA A 21 -5.46 3.20 -14.55
CA ALA A 21 -4.37 3.04 -15.51
C ALA A 21 -3.05 2.65 -14.83
N LEU A 22 -2.72 3.31 -13.71
CA LEU A 22 -1.52 2.99 -12.92
C LEU A 22 -1.61 1.60 -12.27
N ILE A 23 -2.78 1.20 -11.76
CA ILE A 23 -3.00 -0.16 -11.23
C ILE A 23 -2.79 -1.21 -12.33
N ALA A 24 -3.41 -1.00 -13.49
CA ALA A 24 -3.22 -1.89 -14.64
C ALA A 24 -1.75 -1.97 -15.06
N LEU A 25 -1.06 -0.83 -15.12
CA LEU A 25 0.37 -0.77 -15.41
C LEU A 25 1.20 -1.56 -14.38
N ALA A 26 0.94 -1.38 -13.08
CA ALA A 26 1.63 -2.11 -12.03
C ALA A 26 1.43 -3.63 -12.15
N LEU A 27 0.21 -4.08 -12.48
CA LEU A 27 -0.08 -5.50 -12.71
C LEU A 27 0.71 -6.05 -13.90
N VAL A 28 0.70 -5.33 -15.03
CA VAL A 28 1.41 -5.72 -16.25
C VAL A 28 2.92 -5.76 -16.03
N LEU A 29 3.50 -4.74 -15.38
CA LEU A 29 4.93 -4.67 -15.09
C LEU A 29 5.37 -5.82 -14.15
N THR A 30 4.60 -6.08 -13.09
CA THR A 30 4.89 -7.17 -12.16
C THR A 30 4.85 -8.52 -12.85
N PHE A 31 3.81 -8.77 -13.65
CA PHE A 31 3.68 -10.00 -14.42
C PHE A 31 4.78 -10.15 -15.48
N SER A 32 5.17 -9.06 -16.14
CA SER A 32 6.23 -9.08 -17.16
C SER A 32 7.57 -9.55 -16.60
N VAL A 33 7.93 -9.12 -15.39
CA VAL A 33 9.21 -9.47 -14.74
C VAL A 33 9.13 -10.83 -14.02
N THR A 34 8.01 -11.13 -13.36
CA THR A 34 7.92 -12.28 -12.44
C THR A 34 7.13 -13.48 -12.98
N ARG A 35 6.36 -13.30 -14.06
CA ARG A 35 5.37 -14.27 -14.58
C ARG A 35 4.30 -14.70 -13.55
N VAL A 36 4.15 -13.96 -12.45
CA VAL A 36 3.14 -14.19 -11.43
C VAL A 36 2.15 -13.02 -11.44
N ILE A 37 0.86 -13.34 -11.43
CA ILE A 37 -0.21 -12.33 -11.40
C ILE A 37 -0.36 -11.83 -9.96
N PHE A 38 -0.21 -10.53 -9.76
CA PHE A 38 -0.35 -9.90 -8.45
C PHE A 38 -1.82 -9.58 -8.14
N VAL A 39 -2.59 -10.61 -7.79
CA VAL A 39 -4.01 -10.50 -7.41
C VAL A 39 -4.28 -9.56 -6.20
N PRO A 40 -3.40 -9.49 -5.16
CA PRO A 40 -3.66 -8.68 -3.97
C PRO A 40 -3.67 -7.16 -4.15
N GLN A 41 -3.52 -6.63 -5.37
CA GLN A 41 -3.48 -5.17 -5.61
C GLN A 41 -4.66 -4.41 -5.00
N GLY A 42 -5.86 -4.97 -5.06
CA GLY A 42 -7.06 -4.35 -4.47
C GLY A 42 -7.02 -4.27 -2.94
N GLU A 43 -6.33 -5.20 -2.29
CA GLU A 43 -6.20 -5.19 -0.83
C GLU A 43 -5.35 -3.98 -0.38
N PHE A 44 -4.26 -3.67 -1.08
CA PHE A 44 -3.44 -2.48 -0.77
C PHE A 44 -4.23 -1.18 -0.89
N VAL A 45 -5.05 -1.05 -1.94
CA VAL A 45 -5.92 0.12 -2.13
C VAL A 45 -6.93 0.22 -0.98
N THR A 46 -7.54 -0.90 -0.59
CA THR A 46 -8.51 -0.97 0.51
C THR A 46 -7.87 -0.58 1.84
N TYR A 47 -6.70 -1.14 2.17
CA TYR A 47 -5.97 -0.78 3.39
C TYR A 47 -5.53 0.69 3.39
N GLY A 48 -5.18 1.26 2.23
CA GLY A 48 -4.90 2.69 2.08
C GLY A 48 -6.13 3.55 2.41
N ALA A 49 -7.29 3.21 1.85
CA ALA A 49 -8.54 3.92 2.11
C ALA A 49 -8.96 3.84 3.59
N LEU A 50 -8.90 2.64 4.19
CA LEU A 50 -9.21 2.45 5.62
C LEU A 50 -8.24 3.21 6.53
N THR A 51 -6.95 3.24 6.16
CA THR A 51 -5.93 4.01 6.88
C THR A 51 -6.23 5.51 6.82
N LEU A 52 -6.54 6.04 5.64
CA LEU A 52 -6.91 7.44 5.47
C LEU A 52 -8.16 7.79 6.28
N ALA A 53 -9.19 6.94 6.25
CA ALA A 53 -10.41 7.15 7.02
C ALA A 53 -10.14 7.22 8.54
N LEU A 54 -9.26 6.34 9.06
CA LEU A 54 -8.86 6.39 10.47
C LEU A 54 -8.09 7.67 10.80
N LEU A 55 -7.14 8.07 9.95
CA LEU A 55 -6.38 9.31 10.13
C LEU A 55 -7.27 10.55 10.11
N GLN A 56 -8.28 10.59 9.25
CA GLN A 56 -9.29 11.65 9.23
C GLN A 56 -10.10 11.72 10.53
N THR A 57 -10.28 10.61 11.24
CA THR A 57 -10.90 10.58 12.58
C THR A 57 -9.94 10.87 13.74
N GLY A 58 -8.70 11.30 13.44
CA GLY A 58 -7.67 11.57 14.45
C GLY A 58 -7.13 10.30 15.14
N ARG A 59 -7.41 9.12 14.59
CA ARG A 59 -6.96 7.84 15.14
C ARG A 59 -5.78 7.31 14.34
N VAL A 60 -4.76 6.84 15.06
CA VAL A 60 -3.63 6.15 14.44
C VAL A 60 -4.06 4.70 14.09
N PRO A 61 -3.84 4.23 12.85
CA PRO A 61 -4.17 2.85 12.47
C PRO A 61 -3.47 1.82 13.36
N ALA A 62 -4.20 0.80 13.82
CA ALA A 62 -3.62 -0.27 14.66
C ALA A 62 -2.49 -1.04 13.94
N THR A 63 -2.53 -1.09 12.60
CA THR A 63 -1.47 -1.66 11.76
C THR A 63 -0.12 -1.00 11.98
N PHE A 64 -0.07 0.27 12.37
CA PHE A 64 1.18 0.97 12.71
C PHE A 64 1.86 0.35 13.94
N TRP A 65 1.10 0.10 15.01
CA TRP A 65 1.63 -0.52 16.23
C TRP A 65 2.05 -1.97 16.00
N LEU A 66 1.28 -2.71 15.21
CA LEU A 66 1.64 -4.07 14.81
C LEU A 66 2.95 -4.10 14.01
N LEU A 67 3.12 -3.16 13.07
CA LEU A 67 4.35 -3.03 12.28
C LEU A 67 5.57 -2.77 13.18
N LEU A 68 5.47 -1.84 14.13
CA LEU A 68 6.55 -1.55 15.09
C LEU A 68 6.89 -2.77 15.95
N ALA A 69 5.88 -3.52 16.41
CA ALA A 69 6.11 -4.73 17.19
C ALA A 69 6.82 -5.82 16.38
N MET A 70 6.37 -6.07 15.14
CA MET A 70 6.95 -7.09 14.26
C MET A 70 8.37 -6.73 13.83
N THR A 71 8.61 -5.47 13.47
CA THR A 71 9.95 -4.99 13.07
C THR A 71 10.91 -5.01 14.25
N GLY A 72 10.47 -4.58 15.44
CA GLY A 72 11.26 -4.68 16.66
C GLY A 72 11.64 -6.13 17.00
N TRP A 73 10.68 -7.05 16.88
CA TRP A 73 10.93 -8.48 17.09
C TRP A 73 11.94 -9.05 16.09
N ALA A 74 11.75 -8.78 14.81
CA ALA A 74 12.65 -9.24 13.75
C ALA A 74 14.08 -8.69 13.94
N ALA A 75 14.21 -7.42 14.31
CA ALA A 75 15.51 -6.80 14.59
C ALA A 75 16.20 -7.45 15.80
N ALA A 76 15.46 -7.69 16.89
CA ALA A 76 15.99 -8.37 18.07
C ALA A 76 16.44 -9.80 17.75
N ALA A 77 15.65 -10.55 16.99
CA ALA A 77 16.00 -11.88 16.53
C ALA A 77 17.27 -11.88 15.66
N MET A 78 17.42 -10.90 14.77
CA MET A 78 18.62 -10.74 13.94
C MET A 78 19.87 -10.45 14.78
N VAL A 79 19.77 -9.57 15.78
CA VAL A 79 20.86 -9.26 16.70
C VAL A 79 21.25 -10.49 17.53
N ALA A 80 20.27 -11.22 18.06
CA ALA A 80 20.51 -12.44 18.82
C ALA A 80 21.21 -13.52 17.97
N ALA A 81 20.78 -13.69 16.71
CA ALA A 81 21.42 -14.60 15.77
C ALA A 81 22.87 -14.19 15.46
N TRP A 82 23.14 -12.90 15.28
CA TRP A 82 24.50 -12.40 15.07
C TRP A 82 25.40 -12.67 16.28
N MET A 83 24.91 -12.44 17.50
CA MET A 83 25.63 -12.73 18.74
C MET A 83 25.87 -14.24 18.94
N ALA A 84 24.98 -15.10 18.46
CA ALA A 84 25.10 -16.55 18.57
C ALA A 84 26.05 -17.16 17.52
N THR A 85 26.54 -16.37 16.55
CA THR A 85 27.46 -16.89 15.52
C THR A 85 28.88 -16.97 16.11
N PRO A 86 29.47 -18.16 16.29
CA PRO A 86 30.82 -18.27 16.85
C PRO A 86 31.81 -17.66 15.87
N ALA A 87 32.65 -16.75 16.38
CA ALA A 87 33.77 -16.18 15.63
C ALA A 87 34.67 -17.33 15.14
N ARG A 88 34.67 -17.56 13.82
CA ARG A 88 35.68 -18.39 13.16
C ARG A 88 36.93 -17.57 12.92
#